data_AF-A0A7V3AF88-F1
#
_entry.id   AF-A0A7V3AF88-F1
#
_cell.length_a   1.000
_cell.length_b   1.000
_cell.length_c   1.000
_cell.angle_alpha   90.00
_cell.angle_beta   90.00
_cell.angle_gamma   90.00
#
_symmetry.space_group_name_H-M   'P 1'
#
loop_
_entity.id
_entity.type
_entity.pdbx_description
1 polymer ?
#
loop_
_entity_poly.entity_id
_entity_poly.type
_entity_poly.pdbx_seq_one_letter_code
_entity_poly.pdbx_strand_id
1 'polypeptide(L)' 'EMRRIDRNVRVIMSSGYNEQEVTQRFVGKGLAGFIQKPFQYEALQAKLREVLGGKKGAAGGE' A
#
# COMPACT_ATOMS: atom_id res chain seq x y z
N GLU A 1 9.30 -11.14 4.14
CA GLU A 1 9.90 -11.02 5.49
C GLU A 1 9.28 -9.96 6.38
N MET A 2 8.99 -8.74 5.92
CA MET A 2 8.31 -7.76 6.79
C MET A 2 6.98 -8.24 7.38
N ARG A 3 6.17 -8.97 6.61
CA ARG A 3 4.93 -9.60 7.09
C ARG A 3 5.10 -10.68 8.17
N ARG A 4 6.30 -11.28 8.27
CA ARG A 4 6.61 -12.26 9.32
C ARG A 4 6.86 -11.57 10.66
N ILE A 5 7.33 -10.32 10.63
CA ILE A 5 7.60 -9.48 11.80
C ILE A 5 6.30 -8.81 12.26
N ASP A 6 5.57 -8.19 11.32
CA ASP A 6 4.26 -7.60 11.57
C ASP A 6 3.30 -7.96 10.44
N ARG A 7 2.27 -8.74 10.77
CA ARG A 7 1.26 -9.19 9.81
C ARG A 7 0.36 -8.06 9.31
N ASN A 8 0.28 -6.96 10.06
CA ASN A 8 -0.50 -5.77 9.75
C ASN A 8 0.31 -4.68 9.01
N VAL A 9 1.60 -4.93 8.72
CA VAL A 9 2.43 -3.96 8.01
C VAL A 9 1.80 -3.59 6.66
N ARG A 10 1.65 -2.29 6.44
CA ARG A 10 1.12 -1.71 5.20
C ARG A 10 2.30 -1.38 4.28
N VAL A 11 2.28 -1.94 3.07
CA VAL A 11 3.40 -1.80 2.12
C VAL A 11 2.95 -0.93 0.94
N ILE A 12 3.66 0.15 0.70
CA ILE A 12 3.51 0.98 -0.50
C ILE A 12 4.67 0.66 -1.43
N MET A 13 4.39 0.29 -2.69
CA MET A 13 5.43 0.09 -3.69
C MET A 13 5.69 1.38 -4.46
N SER A 14 6.97 1.68 -4.72
CA SER A 14 7.37 2.83 -5.53
C SER A 14 8.25 2.43 -6.71
N SER A 15 7.78 2.68 -7.93
CA SER A 15 8.44 2.24 -9.17
C SER A 15 8.34 3.27 -10.30
N GLY A 16 9.32 3.32 -11.20
CA GLY A 16 9.21 4.08 -12.46
C GLY A 16 8.39 3.36 -13.54
N TYR A 17 8.15 2.06 -13.38
CA TYR A 17 7.29 1.26 -14.25
C TYR A 17 5.81 1.56 -14.00
N ASN A 18 4.96 1.36 -15.01
CA ASN A 18 3.53 1.60 -14.92
C ASN A 18 2.88 0.70 -13.86
N GLU A 19 1.83 1.21 -13.19
CA GLU A 19 1.08 0.55 -12.12
C GLU A 19 0.61 -0.86 -12.52
N GLN A 20 0.20 -1.06 -13.77
CA GLN A 20 -0.33 -2.36 -14.22
C GLN A 20 0.70 -3.50 -14.12
N GLU A 21 1.96 -3.21 -14.47
CA GLU A 21 3.04 -4.19 -14.47
C GLU A 21 3.44 -4.57 -13.03
N VAL A 22 3.40 -3.58 -12.14
CA VAL A 22 3.67 -3.78 -10.71
C VAL A 22 2.50 -4.51 -10.04
N THR A 23 1.27 -4.11 -10.33
CA THR A 23 0.09 -4.70 -9.72
C THR A 23 0.02 -6.19 -10.02
N GLN A 24 0.21 -6.62 -11.27
CA GLN A 24 0.25 -8.04 -11.65
C GLN A 24 1.30 -8.84 -10.88
N ARG A 25 2.50 -8.29 -10.69
CA ARG A 25 3.62 -8.97 -9.99
C ARG A 25 3.42 -9.06 -8.47
N PHE A 26 2.52 -8.24 -7.93
CA PHE A 26 2.23 -8.11 -6.50
C PHE A 26 0.78 -8.46 -6.11
N VAL A 27 -0.04 -8.95 -7.06
CA VAL A 27 -1.34 -9.58 -6.77
C VAL A 27 -1.14 -10.68 -5.72
N GLY A 28 -1.99 -10.68 -4.70
CA GLY A 28 -1.95 -11.68 -3.61
C GLY A 28 -0.89 -11.46 -2.54
N LYS A 29 0.01 -10.47 -2.66
CA LYS A 29 1.06 -10.17 -1.66
C LYS A 29 0.66 -9.12 -0.61
N GLY A 30 -0.55 -8.58 -0.71
CA GLY A 30 -1.14 -7.62 0.22
C GLY A 30 -0.57 -6.21 0.09
N LEU A 31 -0.32 -5.72 -1.11
CA LEU A 31 0.13 -4.33 -1.27
C LEU A 31 -0.95 -3.36 -0.76
N ALA A 32 -0.56 -2.38 0.05
CA ALA A 32 -1.47 -1.37 0.57
C ALA A 32 -1.65 -0.19 -0.40
N GLY A 33 -0.70 0.00 -1.33
CA GLY A 33 -0.81 1.00 -2.38
C GLY A 33 0.42 1.05 -3.30
N PHE A 34 0.31 1.83 -4.37
CA PHE A 34 1.38 2.08 -5.34
C PHE A 34 1.59 3.58 -5.52
N ILE A 35 2.83 4.00 -5.76
CA ILE A 35 3.19 5.37 -6.16
C ILE A 35 4.25 5.36 -7.26
N GLN A 36 3.91 5.92 -8.43
CA GLN A 36 4.83 5.95 -9.56
C GLN A 36 5.92 7.03 -9.38
N LYS A 37 7.16 6.69 -9.69
CA LYS A 37 8.27 7.65 -9.79
C LYS A 37 8.38 8.24 -11.20
N PRO A 38 8.74 9.52 -11.33
CA PRO A 38 8.89 10.50 -10.25
C PRO A 38 7.53 10.96 -9.69
N PHE A 39 7.46 11.21 -8.38
CA PHE A 39 6.28 11.76 -7.72
C PHE A 39 6.65 13.03 -6.95
N GLN A 40 5.68 13.93 -6.80
CA GLN A 40 5.79 15.10 -5.94
C GLN A 40 5.44 14.76 -4.49
N TYR A 41 5.82 15.64 -3.57
CA TYR A 41 5.58 15.46 -2.14
C TYR A 41 4.09 15.30 -1.81
N GLU A 42 3.23 16.05 -2.49
CA GLU A 42 1.78 16.03 -2.36
C GLU A 42 1.20 14.65 -2.68
N ALA A 43 1.72 14.00 -3.73
CA ALA A 43 1.30 12.65 -4.13
C ALA A 43 1.71 11.61 -3.07
N LEU A 44 2.92 11.73 -2.51
CA LEU A 44 3.35 10.87 -1.40
C LEU A 44 2.48 11.09 -0.16
N GLN A 45 2.22 12.35 0.21
CA GLN A 45 1.39 12.70 1.35
C GLN A 45 -0.04 12.16 1.19
N ALA A 46 -0.64 12.32 0.01
CA ALA A 46 -1.96 11.79 -0.30
C ALA A 46 -1.99 10.27 -0.17
N LYS A 47 -1.00 9.56 -0.73
CA LYS A 47 -0.93 8.10 -0.66
C LYS A 47 -0.71 7.60 0.76
N LEU A 48 0.11 8.30 1.56
CA LEU A 48 0.27 7.99 2.98
C LEU A 48 -1.02 8.20 3.75
N ARG A 49 -1.77 9.28 3.50
CA ARG A 49 -3.08 9.50 4.15
C ARG A 49 -4.10 8.43 3.76
N GLU A 50 -4.14 8.04 2.50
CA GLU A 50 -5.00 6.95 2.02
C GLU A 50 -4.69 5.62 2.74
N VAL A 51 -3.41 5.27 2.83
CA VAL A 51 -2.97 4.00 3.43
C VAL A 51 -3.06 4.04 4.96
N LEU A 52 -2.75 5.19 5.58
CA LEU A 52 -2.70 5.35 7.04
C LEU A 52 -4.07 5.66 7.65
N GLY A 53 -4.93 6.37 6.92
CA GLY A 53 -6.16 7.00 7.41
C GLY A 53 -7.41 6.12 7.52
N GLY A 54 -7.31 4.80 7.33
CA GLY A 54 -8.51 3.94 7.35
C GLY A 54 -8.31 2.51 7.83
N LYS A 55 -8.53 2.28 9.13
CA LYS A 55 -9.31 1.13 9.63
C LYS A 55 -10.06 1.56 10.89
N LYS A 56 -11.35 1.91 10.75
CA LYS A 56 -12.30 1.60 11.82
C LYS A 56 -12.35 0.07 11.85
N GLY A 57 -12.00 -0.52 13.00
CA GLY A 57 -11.98 -1.96 13.15
C GLY A 57 -13.35 -2.56 12.78
N ALA A 58 -13.34 -3.57 11.91
CA ALA A 58 -14.38 -4.58 11.96
C ALA A 58 -14.02 -5.50 13.14
N ALA A 59 -14.58 -5.14 14.30
CA ALA A 59 -14.69 -5.98 15.48
C ALA A 59 -16.12 -6.52 15.54
N GLY A 60 -16.28 -7.83 15.77
CA GLY A 60 -17.56 -8.52 16.01
C GLY A 60 -18.48 -8.56 14.78
N GLY A 61 -19.08 -9.68 14.38
CA GLY A 61 -19.69 -10.69 15.23
C GLY A 61 -21.15 -10.31 15.43
N GLU A 62 -21.99 -10.69 14.46
CA GLU A 62 -23.33 -11.30 14.61
C GLU A 62 -23.53 -12.22 13.40
#